data_AF-A0A7K4IR59-F1
#
_entry.id   AF-A0A7K4IR59-F1
#
_cell.length_a   1.000
_cell.length_b   1.000
_cell.length_c   1.000
_cell.angle_alpha   90.00
_cell.angle_beta   90.00
_cell.angle_gamma   90.00
#
_symmetry.space_group_name_H-M   'P 1'
#
loop_
_entity.id
_entity.type
_entity.pdbx_description
1 polymer ?
#
loop_
_entity_poly.entity_id
_entity_poly.type
_entity_poly.pdbx_seq_one_letter_code
_entity_poly.pdbx_strand_id
1 'polypeptide(L)'
;MSFHKFYWTHFIKCPGNLRNKAFKLSGLNQKICADTFLLKEIQVLRPKVIVCMGEHASSWILSKTGFQGKWTKMLWEEIEQVAGKKKQIPEKEIAGCDVKAKIIVLPHPSGINPLATLLNQKLRELLTALLP
;
A
#
# COMPACT_ATOMS: atom_id res chain seq x y z
N MET A 1 -24.08 -10.60 4.97
CA MET A 1 -23.40 -9.28 5.12
C MET A 1 -22.59 -9.01 3.87
N SER A 2 -22.93 -7.96 3.13
CA SER A 2 -22.21 -7.54 1.90
C SER A 2 -20.86 -6.93 2.30
N PHE A 3 -19.79 -7.74 2.22
CA PHE A 3 -18.43 -7.20 2.31
C PHE A 3 -18.20 -6.31 1.10
N HIS A 4 -17.85 -5.05 1.34
CA HIS A 4 -17.42 -4.16 0.27
C HIS A 4 -16.23 -4.82 -0.44
N LYS A 5 -16.31 -4.98 -1.77
CA LYS A 5 -15.22 -5.56 -2.59
C LYS A 5 -13.88 -4.83 -2.37
N PHE A 6 -13.93 -3.58 -1.89
CA PHE A 6 -12.78 -2.72 -1.60
C PHE A 6 -12.98 -1.99 -0.27
N TYR A 7 -11.90 -1.87 0.50
CA TYR A 7 -11.82 -1.08 1.73
C TYR A 7 -10.58 -0.19 1.65
N TRP A 8 -10.76 1.11 1.89
CA TRP A 8 -9.68 2.09 1.86
C TRP A 8 -9.28 2.48 3.27
N THR A 9 -7.98 2.58 3.49
CA THR A 9 -7.41 2.93 4.79
C THR A 9 -6.10 3.67 4.61
N HIS A 10 -5.65 4.36 5.65
CA HIS A 10 -4.46 5.18 5.63
C HIS A 10 -3.43 4.62 6.61
N PHE A 11 -2.15 4.68 6.20
CA PHE A 11 -1.02 4.33 7.05
C PHE A 11 -0.95 5.22 8.31
N ILE A 12 -1.23 6.52 8.14
CA ILE A 12 -1.35 7.48 9.24
C ILE A 12 -2.83 7.81 9.43
N LYS A 13 -3.37 7.49 10.61
CA LYS A 13 -4.78 7.72 10.95
C LYS A 13 -5.06 9.12 11.47
N CYS A 14 -4.09 9.71 12.15
CA CYS A 14 -4.21 11.05 12.71
C CYS A 14 -3.70 12.06 11.68
N PRO A 15 -4.56 12.90 11.08
CA PRO A 15 -4.10 14.04 10.31
C PRO A 15 -3.47 15.01 11.31
N GLY A 16 -2.15 14.88 11.52
CA GLY A 16 -1.39 15.98 12.12
C GLY A 16 -1.62 17.25 11.29
N ASN A 17 -1.33 18.42 11.86
CA ASN A 17 -1.47 19.68 11.13
C ASN A 17 -0.37 19.79 10.06
N LEU A 18 -0.41 18.95 9.03
CA LEU A 18 0.60 18.77 7.98
C LEU A 18 0.81 20.05 7.14
N ARG A 19 -0.13 21.01 7.21
CA ARG A 19 -0.05 22.33 6.57
C ARG A 19 0.63 23.39 7.45
N ASN A 20 0.65 23.24 8.77
CA ASN A 20 1.32 24.18 9.65
C ASN A 20 2.72 23.65 9.98
N LYS A 21 3.75 24.34 9.47
CA LYS A 21 5.19 24.07 9.71
C LYS A 21 5.59 24.02 11.21
N ALA A 22 4.67 24.31 12.13
CA ALA A 22 4.89 24.30 13.58
C ALA A 22 4.69 22.93 14.25
N PHE A 23 4.02 21.96 13.61
CA PHE A 23 3.95 20.61 14.17
C PHE A 23 5.25 19.86 13.84
N LYS A 24 6.23 19.95 14.74
CA LYS A 24 7.39 19.08 14.70
C LYS A 24 6.89 17.64 14.81
N LEU A 25 7.00 16.88 13.71
CA LEU A 25 6.85 15.42 13.69
C LEU A 25 7.88 14.70 14.60
N SER A 26 8.73 15.43 15.33
CA SER A 26 9.83 14.96 16.19
C SER A 26 9.37 14.20 17.46
N GLY A 27 8.22 13.55 17.42
CA GLY A 27 7.68 12.76 18.53
C GLY A 27 6.51 11.86 18.14
N LEU A 28 5.89 12.06 16.96
CA LEU A 28 4.85 11.16 16.49
C LEU A 28 5.52 9.98 15.79
N ASN A 29 5.67 8.87 16.52
CA ASN A 29 6.13 7.62 15.93
C ASN A 29 5.02 7.08 15.01
N GLN A 30 5.11 7.44 13.72
CA GLN A 30 4.15 7.09 12.68
C GLN A 30 3.85 5.58 12.61
N LYS A 31 4.81 4.74 13.05
CA LYS A 31 4.63 3.29 13.11
C LYS A 31 3.64 2.86 14.19
N ILE A 32 3.50 3.59 15.31
CA ILE A 32 2.59 3.21 16.41
C ILE A 32 1.13 3.17 15.92
N CYS A 33 0.74 4.14 15.09
CA CYS A 33 -0.61 4.17 14.52
C CYS A 33 -0.88 2.93 13.65
N ALA A 34 0.08 2.57 12.79
CA ALA A 34 -0.06 1.43 11.91
C ALA A 34 0.02 0.09 12.69
N ASP A 35 0.94 -0.03 13.63
CA ASP A 35 1.10 -1.23 14.46
C ASP A 35 -0.12 -1.49 15.35
N THR A 36 -0.83 -0.44 15.79
CA THR A 36 -2.03 -0.60 16.63
C THR A 36 -3.30 -0.77 15.80
N PHE A 37 -3.59 0.19 14.91
CA PHE A 37 -4.89 0.24 14.23
C PHE A 37 -4.89 -0.56 12.93
N LEU A 38 -3.85 -0.43 12.11
CA LEU A 38 -3.83 -1.04 10.78
C LEU A 38 -3.66 -2.56 10.87
N LEU A 39 -2.86 -3.08 11.80
CA LEU A 39 -2.82 -4.52 12.10
C LEU A 39 -4.18 -5.03 12.57
N LYS A 40 -4.88 -4.29 13.43
CA LYS A 40 -6.21 -4.67 13.90
C LYS A 40 -7.24 -4.70 12.77
N GLU A 41 -7.20 -3.72 11.87
CA GLU A 41 -8.04 -3.69 10.67
C GLU A 41 -7.79 -4.90 9.78
N ILE A 42 -6.52 -5.24 9.52
CA ILE A 42 -6.16 -6.45 8.75
C ILE A 42 -6.68 -7.71 9.44
N GLN A 43 -6.54 -7.82 10.76
CA GLN A 43 -7.01 -8.96 11.53
C GLN A 43 -8.53 -9.15 11.42
N VAL A 44 -9.30 -8.07 11.49
CA VAL A 44 -10.78 -8.11 11.45
C VAL A 44 -11.29 -8.33 10.03
N LEU A 45 -10.70 -7.64 9.05
CA LEU A 45 -11.15 -7.69 7.65
C LEU A 45 -10.65 -8.92 6.89
N ARG A 46 -9.56 -9.56 7.36
CA ARG A 46 -8.90 -10.73 6.75
C ARG A 46 -8.77 -10.61 5.23
N PRO A 47 -8.15 -9.53 4.71
CA PRO A 47 -8.10 -9.30 3.27
C PRO A 47 -7.28 -10.37 2.55
N LYS A 48 -7.74 -10.82 1.38
CA LYS A 48 -6.96 -11.71 0.49
C LYS A 48 -5.87 -10.97 -0.28
N VAL A 49 -6.07 -9.66 -0.51
CA VAL A 49 -5.16 -8.78 -1.25
C VAL A 49 -5.03 -7.47 -0.50
N ILE A 50 -3.80 -6.99 -0.33
CA ILE A 50 -3.47 -5.69 0.24
C ILE A 50 -2.70 -4.91 -0.82
N VAL A 51 -3.25 -3.77 -1.24
CA VAL A 51 -2.60 -2.84 -2.17
C VAL A 51 -2.02 -1.69 -1.36
N CYS A 52 -0.69 -1.54 -1.40
CA CYS A 52 0.03 -0.49 -0.70
C CYS A 52 0.47 0.59 -1.67
N MET A 53 0.15 1.84 -1.36
CA MET A 53 0.48 2.99 -2.19
C MET A 53 1.50 3.87 -1.48
N GLY A 54 2.71 3.97 -2.05
CA GLY A 54 3.79 4.80 -1.54
C GLY A 54 4.74 4.08 -0.57
N GLU A 55 5.86 4.74 -0.31
CA GLU A 55 6.98 4.17 0.45
C GLU A 55 6.60 3.77 1.88
N HIS A 56 5.92 4.65 2.63
CA HIS A 56 5.66 4.41 4.05
C HIS A 56 4.76 3.18 4.28
N ALA A 57 3.62 3.12 3.58
CA ALA A 57 2.70 1.99 3.66
C ALA A 57 3.37 0.69 3.21
N SER A 58 4.08 0.74 2.07
CA SER A 58 4.75 -0.42 1.48
C SER A 58 5.86 -0.95 2.38
N SER A 59 6.73 -0.07 2.88
CA SER A 59 7.84 -0.47 3.75
C SER A 59 7.35 -1.04 5.07
N TRP A 60 6.29 -0.46 5.63
CA TRP A 60 5.69 -0.98 6.87
C TRP A 60 5.11 -2.38 6.67
N ILE A 61 4.24 -2.61 5.67
CA ILE A 61 3.64 -3.93 5.50
C ILE A 61 4.68 -4.99 5.15
N LEU A 62 5.68 -4.65 4.33
CA LEU A 62 6.73 -5.58 3.93
C LEU A 62 7.62 -5.97 5.12
N SER A 63 7.83 -5.05 6.08
CA SER A 63 8.52 -5.36 7.34
C SER A 63 7.77 -6.39 8.20
N LYS A 64 6.47 -6.61 7.95
CA LYS A 64 5.68 -7.65 8.59
C LYS A 64 5.72 -8.99 7.85
N THR A 65 6.30 -9.08 6.65
CA THR A 65 6.20 -10.28 5.80
C THR A 65 7.50 -11.03 5.58
N GLY A 66 8.50 -10.83 6.46
CA GLY A 66 9.84 -11.40 6.32
C GLY A 66 10.60 -10.94 5.07
N PHE A 67 10.09 -9.94 4.34
CA PHE A 67 10.71 -9.44 3.11
C PHE A 67 11.96 -8.63 3.46
N GLN A 68 13.08 -8.98 2.84
CA GLN A 68 14.35 -8.28 3.00
C GLN A 68 14.63 -7.45 1.74
N GLY A 69 14.45 -6.13 1.85
CA GLY A 69 14.72 -5.20 0.76
C GLY A 69 13.95 -3.89 0.85
N LYS A 70 14.26 -2.96 -0.05
CA LYS A 70 13.45 -1.75 -0.25
C LYS A 70 12.14 -2.11 -0.95
N TRP A 71 11.08 -1.36 -0.67
CA TRP A 71 9.78 -1.57 -1.32
C TRP A 71 9.84 -1.48 -2.84
N THR A 72 10.76 -0.67 -3.38
CA THR A 72 11.00 -0.56 -4.83
C THR A 72 11.50 -1.85 -5.46
N LYS A 73 12.20 -2.71 -4.71
CA LYS A 73 12.61 -4.03 -5.19
C LYS A 73 11.39 -4.90 -5.45
N MET A 74 10.44 -4.94 -4.53
CA MET A 74 9.17 -5.65 -4.70
C MET A 74 8.38 -5.09 -5.91
N LEU A 75 8.33 -3.77 -6.07
CA LEU A 75 7.68 -3.13 -7.23
C LEU A 75 8.31 -3.61 -8.56
N TRP A 76 9.63 -3.66 -8.64
CA TRP A 76 10.32 -4.13 -9.84
C TRP A 76 10.11 -5.63 -10.09
N GLU A 77 10.18 -6.46 -9.05
CA GLU A 77 9.89 -7.90 -9.15
C GLU A 77 8.45 -8.14 -9.66
N GLU A 78 7.47 -7.36 -9.21
CA GLU A 78 6.08 -7.42 -9.70
C GLU A 78 5.98 -7.03 -11.18
N ILE A 79 6.67 -5.97 -11.60
CA ILE A 79 6.72 -5.54 -13.00
C ILE A 79 7.35 -6.61 -13.90
N GLU A 80 8.49 -7.17 -13.49
CA GLU A 80 9.19 -8.23 -14.22
C GLU A 80 8.33 -9.49 -14.36
N GLN A 81 7.60 -9.86 -13.31
CA GLN A 81 6.67 -11.00 -13.34
C GLN A 81 5.54 -10.77 -14.36
N VAL A 82 4.94 -9.58 -14.37
CA VAL A 82 3.89 -9.21 -15.33
C VAL A 82 4.44 -9.22 -16.76
N ALA A 83 5.61 -8.61 -16.99
CA ALA A 83 6.26 -8.58 -18.30
C ALA A 83 6.63 -9.99 -18.79
N GLY A 84 7.10 -10.85 -17.89
CA GLY A 84 7.45 -12.25 -18.16
C GLY A 84 6.25 -13.21 -18.22
N LYS A 85 5.00 -12.71 -18.17
CA LYS A 85 3.75 -13.52 -18.15
C LYS A 85 3.64 -14.50 -16.97
N LYS A 86 4.44 -14.34 -15.92
CA LYS A 86 4.34 -15.11 -14.67
C LYS A 86 3.31 -14.42 -13.77
N LYS A 87 2.08 -14.92 -13.73
CA LYS A 87 0.93 -14.21 -13.11
C LYS A 87 0.72 -14.45 -11.61
N GLN A 88 1.63 -15.11 -10.90
CA GLN A 88 1.36 -15.52 -9.51
C GLN A 88 2.13 -14.68 -8.50
N ILE A 89 1.42 -13.73 -7.88
CA ILE A 89 1.88 -13.03 -6.68
C ILE A 89 1.66 -13.98 -5.48
N PRO A 90 2.73 -14.37 -4.77
CA PRO A 90 2.62 -15.28 -3.63
C PRO A 90 1.90 -14.62 -2.46
N GLU A 91 1.17 -15.43 -1.69
CA GLU A 91 0.63 -15.00 -0.41
C GLU A 91 1.75 -14.88 0.62
N LYS A 92 1.65 -13.87 1.47
CA LYS A 92 2.59 -13.61 2.55
C LYS A 92 1.85 -13.59 3.88
N GLU A 93 2.45 -14.21 4.88
CA GLU A 93 1.99 -14.13 6.26
C GLU A 93 2.38 -12.78 6.86
N ILE A 94 1.46 -12.16 7.60
CA ILE A 94 1.65 -10.83 8.16
C ILE A 94 1.96 -10.97 9.66
N ALA A 95 3.21 -10.81 10.05
CA ALA A 95 3.63 -10.87 11.44
C ALA A 95 2.80 -9.91 12.31
N GLY A 96 2.29 -10.42 13.42
CA GLY A 96 1.40 -9.68 14.32
C GLY A 96 -0.10 -9.86 14.03
N CYS A 97 -0.48 -10.56 12.95
CA CYS A 97 -1.84 -11.06 12.77
C CYS A 97 -1.85 -12.40 12.02
N ASP A 98 -2.69 -13.35 12.43
CA ASP A 98 -2.85 -14.65 11.76
C ASP A 98 -3.66 -14.51 10.45
N VAL A 99 -3.08 -13.77 9.50
CA VAL A 99 -3.64 -13.43 8.19
C VAL A 99 -2.57 -13.63 7.13
N LYS A 100 -2.96 -14.29 6.04
CA LYS A 100 -2.18 -14.41 4.81
C LYS A 100 -2.85 -13.58 3.71
N ALA A 101 -2.07 -12.78 3.01
CA ALA A 101 -2.56 -11.93 1.93
C ALA A 101 -1.53 -11.80 0.81
N LYS A 102 -1.99 -11.55 -0.41
CA LYS A 102 -1.13 -11.07 -1.49
C LYS A 102 -0.87 -9.59 -1.28
N ILE A 103 0.40 -9.20 -1.34
CA ILE A 103 0.81 -7.79 -1.19
C ILE A 103 1.19 -7.28 -2.57
N ILE A 104 0.61 -6.14 -2.94
CA ILE A 104 0.90 -5.41 -4.17
C ILE A 104 1.39 -4.03 -3.76
N VAL A 105 2.52 -3.59 -4.31
CA VAL A 105 3.07 -2.26 -4.03
C VAL A 105 2.96 -1.36 -5.25
N LEU A 106 2.52 -0.13 -5.04
CA LEU A 106 2.34 0.87 -6.09
C LEU A 106 2.96 2.20 -5.65
N PRO A 107 3.42 3.04 -6.60
CA PRO A 107 3.76 4.42 -6.32
C PRO A 107 2.57 5.16 -5.67
N HIS A 108 2.85 6.08 -4.74
CA HIS A 108 1.78 6.89 -4.13
C HIS A 108 1.08 7.74 -5.20
N PRO A 109 -0.26 7.77 -5.28
CA PRO A 109 -1.02 8.43 -6.36
C PRO A 109 -0.97 9.97 -6.34
N SER A 110 -0.08 10.57 -5.54
CA SER A 110 0.03 12.04 -5.45
C SER A 110 0.61 12.60 -6.74
N GLY A 111 0.06 13.70 -7.24
CA GLY A 111 0.57 14.41 -8.43
C GLY A 111 2.00 14.96 -8.28
N ILE A 112 2.56 14.96 -7.07
CA ILE A 112 3.97 15.30 -6.81
C ILE A 112 4.90 14.16 -7.25
N ASN A 113 4.42 12.91 -7.27
CA ASN A 113 5.24 11.77 -7.65
C ASN A 113 5.26 11.61 -9.18
N PRO A 114 6.41 11.80 -9.87
CA PRO A 114 6.46 11.78 -11.33
C PRO A 114 6.00 10.46 -11.94
N LEU A 115 6.32 9.33 -11.28
CA LEU A 115 5.89 7.99 -11.69
C LEU A 115 4.38 7.82 -11.54
N ALA A 116 3.80 8.38 -10.49
CA ALA A 116 2.35 8.36 -10.31
C ALA A 116 1.65 9.27 -11.31
N THR A 117 2.22 10.42 -11.64
CA THR A 117 1.68 11.31 -12.68
C THR A 117 1.64 10.59 -14.03
N LEU A 118 2.72 9.91 -14.41
CA LEU A 118 2.78 9.12 -15.64
C LEU A 118 1.76 7.96 -15.63
N LEU A 119 1.72 7.19 -14.53
CA LEU A 119 0.76 6.09 -14.38
C LEU A 119 -0.68 6.58 -14.38
N ASN A 120 -0.98 7.66 -13.68
CA ASN A 120 -2.31 8.26 -13.61
C ASN A 120 -2.76 8.79 -14.97
N GLN A 121 -1.85 9.39 -15.76
CA GLN A 121 -2.18 9.84 -17.12
C GLN A 121 -2.54 8.64 -18.03
N LYS A 122 -1.69 7.60 -18.04
CA LYS A 122 -1.93 6.38 -18.82
C LYS A 122 -3.20 5.64 -18.39
N LEU A 123 -3.42 5.52 -17.07
CA LEU A 123 -4.63 4.92 -16.51
C LEU A 123 -5.87 5.74 -16.87
N ARG A 124 -5.79 7.07 -16.85
CA ARG A 124 -6.90 7.95 -17.24
C ARG A 124 -7.26 7.76 -18.71
N GLU A 125 -6.28 7.70 -19.61
CA GLU A 125 -6.49 7.43 -21.05
C GLU A 125 -7.20 6.08 -21.24
N LEU A 126 -6.73 5.02 -20.57
CA LEU A 126 -7.32 3.68 -20.62
C LEU A 126 -8.73 3.65 -20.04
N LEU A 127 -8.96 4.27 -18.89
CA LEU A 127 -10.28 4.33 -18.25
C LEU A 127 -11.27 5.11 -19.11
N THR A 128 -10.83 6.20 -19.75
CA THR A 128 -11.68 6.99 -20.66
C THR A 128 -12.06 6.18 -21.90
N ALA A 129 -11.16 5.33 -22.41
CA ALA A 129 -11.45 4.43 -23.53
C ALA A 129 -12.37 3.24 -23.15
N LEU A 130 -12.49 2.93 -21.86
CA LEU A 130 -13.31 1.83 -21.33
C LEU A 130 -14.66 2.29 -20.78
N LEU A 131 -14.84 3.59 -20.57
CA LEU A 131 -16.12 4.18 -20.20
C LEU A 131 -16.91 4.48 -21.50
N PRO A 132 -18.19 4.08 -21.59
CA PRO A 132 -19.00 4.26 -22.79
C PRO A 132 -19.24 5.72 -23.15
#